data_AF-A0A355Q5R7-F1
#
_entry.id   AF-A0A355Q5R7-F1
#
_cell.length_a   1.000
_cell.length_b   1.000
_cell.length_c   1.000
_cell.angle_alpha   90.00
_cell.angle_beta   90.00
_cell.angle_gamma   90.00
#
_symmetry.space_group_name_H-M   'P 1'
#
loop_
_entity.id
_entity.type
_entity.pdbx_description
1 polymer ?
#
loop_
_entity_poly.entity_id
_entity_poly.type
_entity_poly.pdbx_seq_one_letter_code
_entity_poly.pdbx_strand_id
1 'polypeptide(L)'
;NFPLLMLAWKVAPALACGNTVLLKPAEQTPLTAIWFAECCHRIGLPAGVFQLLTGDGRTGEELVCSNGLDKIAFTGSTSVGKRIRELTADSDCKLTLELGGKSPFIVFEDADLDAAVEGVVDAIWLNQGEVCCAGSRLLLQESIAEKMVGKLQQRMQQLRVGNPLDKAIDIGSLVSKVQLERVKRMTTEGAENGATLWQPQISLPETGCFFAPTLAIDVDPSSVLAQEEIFGPIAATMTFRTPSEALELANNTIYGLAGSVWSENINQALHLAPSLQAGVVWVNCTNQFDAACGFGGYRESGFGREGGREGLLEYIKPKVTAFTGKKLKRLDVQGLSHTTTLVGSEIHRTAKFFIAGKQARPDGGTVRPVWNKDGSLAGTVGQGNRKDLRNAVEAAQKTSSWSKSSGHLRAQILFYFAENLSLRRQELETRLQQLLGCKSNEAQQEVDSSIQRCFHYAAWADKFEGVLHQPPQGLLVPVLNEPLGVIGLICPDENPLLSFLSILLPSLAAGNRSIVIPSHSYPLIANDLIQVMETSDLPAGAVNLISGNPAEMIQTLAAHEDLDGIWVFGTAEEVRHAKHLSTSNLKRVWGNEGQVVDWYSPAAQGREWLRQASQSKNIWIPFGE
;
A
#
# COMPACT_ATOMS: atom_id res chain seq x y z
N ASN A 1 -5.92 22.03 6.24
CA ASN A 1 -5.85 22.51 4.85
C ASN A 1 -7.21 22.69 4.20
N PHE A 2 -8.08 21.66 4.11
CA PHE A 2 -9.41 21.78 3.48
C PHE A 2 -10.54 21.30 4.40
N PRO A 3 -10.92 22.04 5.46
CA PRO A 3 -11.71 21.49 6.56
C PRO A 3 -13.06 20.90 6.16
N LEU A 4 -13.82 21.60 5.31
CA LEU A 4 -15.14 21.13 4.86
C LEU A 4 -15.03 20.00 3.82
N LEU A 5 -14.05 20.07 2.91
CA LEU A 5 -13.84 19.04 1.90
C LEU A 5 -13.37 17.71 2.53
N MET A 6 -12.43 17.77 3.48
CA MET A 6 -11.96 16.61 4.22
C MET A 6 -13.09 15.97 5.04
N LEU A 7 -13.97 16.79 5.63
CA LEU A 7 -15.18 16.28 6.27
C LEU A 7 -16.05 15.53 5.26
N ALA A 8 -16.31 16.10 4.08
CA ALA A 8 -17.12 15.47 3.05
C ALA A 8 -16.54 14.12 2.60
N TRP A 9 -15.22 14.03 2.38
CA TRP A 9 -14.53 12.80 1.99
C TRP A 9 -14.68 11.66 3.01
N LYS A 10 -14.85 11.99 4.30
CA LYS A 10 -15.06 10.99 5.37
C LYS A 10 -16.53 10.67 5.58
N VAL A 11 -17.36 11.70 5.72
CA VAL A 11 -18.76 11.56 6.16
C VAL A 11 -19.63 11.00 5.05
N ALA A 12 -19.49 11.50 3.81
CA ALA A 12 -20.36 11.10 2.71
C ALA A 12 -20.31 9.59 2.40
N PRO A 13 -19.13 8.96 2.18
CA PRO A 13 -19.09 7.52 1.92
C PRO A 13 -19.50 6.68 3.14
N ALA A 14 -19.19 7.14 4.36
CA ALA A 14 -19.58 6.45 5.57
C ALA A 14 -21.11 6.37 5.70
N LEU A 15 -21.81 7.51 5.58
CA LEU A 15 -23.26 7.58 5.64
C LEU A 15 -23.93 6.84 4.46
N ALA A 16 -23.37 6.96 3.24
CA ALA A 16 -23.89 6.26 2.06
C ALA A 16 -23.84 4.73 2.22
N CYS A 17 -22.82 4.20 2.90
CA CYS A 17 -22.69 2.78 3.23
C CYS A 17 -23.50 2.36 4.48
N GLY A 18 -24.27 3.28 5.08
CA GLY A 18 -25.12 3.00 6.24
C GLY A 18 -24.38 3.00 7.58
N ASN A 19 -23.18 3.57 7.66
CA ASN A 19 -22.44 3.72 8.90
C ASN A 19 -22.87 4.99 9.66
N THR A 20 -22.72 4.99 10.97
CA THR A 20 -22.76 6.21 11.79
C THR A 20 -21.36 6.80 11.94
N VAL A 21 -21.25 8.11 12.14
CA VAL A 21 -19.96 8.81 12.16
C VAL A 21 -19.77 9.60 13.44
N LEU A 22 -18.62 9.40 14.09
CA LEU A 22 -18.08 10.27 15.12
C LEU A 22 -16.83 10.96 14.55
N LEU A 23 -16.90 12.28 14.35
CA LEU A 23 -15.86 13.05 13.66
C LEU A 23 -15.20 14.05 14.61
N LYS A 24 -13.88 14.19 14.51
CA LYS A 24 -13.09 15.26 15.13
C LYS A 24 -12.38 16.11 14.06
N PRO A 25 -12.70 17.40 13.92
CA PRO A 25 -11.97 18.26 13.00
C PRO A 25 -10.59 18.64 13.57
N ALA A 26 -9.74 19.24 12.74
CA ALA A 26 -8.50 19.84 13.20
C ALA A 26 -8.78 20.97 14.20
N GLU A 27 -7.93 21.09 15.23
CA GLU A 27 -8.05 22.09 16.30
C GLU A 27 -8.05 23.52 15.75
N GLN A 28 -7.26 23.76 14.70
CA GLN A 28 -7.12 25.07 14.08
C GLN A 28 -8.32 25.47 13.21
N THR A 29 -9.17 24.51 12.80
CA THR A 29 -10.22 24.74 11.80
C THR A 29 -11.57 24.05 12.09
N PRO A 30 -12.18 24.21 13.28
CA PRO A 30 -13.37 23.47 13.66
C PRO A 30 -14.69 24.03 13.10
N LEU A 31 -14.71 25.30 12.69
CA LEU A 31 -15.95 26.06 12.52
C LEU A 31 -16.87 25.52 11.42
N THR A 32 -16.33 25.11 10.27
CA THR A 32 -17.16 24.57 9.17
C THR A 32 -17.74 23.19 9.51
N ALA A 33 -17.07 22.40 10.35
CA ALA A 33 -17.60 21.13 10.85
C ALA A 33 -18.74 21.36 11.85
N ILE A 34 -18.63 22.37 12.72
CA ILE A 34 -19.71 22.79 13.63
C ILE A 34 -20.93 23.25 12.82
N TRP A 35 -20.72 24.06 11.78
CA TRP A 35 -21.79 24.49 10.89
C TRP A 35 -22.45 23.30 10.15
N PHE A 36 -21.66 22.34 9.68
CA PHE A 36 -22.20 21.11 9.09
C PHE A 36 -23.07 20.31 10.08
N ALA A 37 -22.67 20.22 11.36
CA ALA A 37 -23.49 19.58 12.39
C ALA A 37 -24.85 20.28 12.56
N GLU A 38 -24.89 21.62 12.49
CA GLU A 38 -26.13 22.39 12.49
C GLU A 38 -26.99 22.07 11.25
N CYS A 39 -26.38 21.94 10.07
CA CYS A 39 -27.09 21.50 8.87
C CYS A 39 -27.70 20.10 9.05
N CYS A 40 -26.96 19.13 9.60
CA CYS A 40 -27.49 17.80 9.91
C CYS A 40 -28.72 17.84 10.82
N HIS A 41 -28.69 18.71 11.85
CA HIS A 41 -29.84 18.91 12.72
C HIS A 41 -31.05 19.48 11.96
N ARG A 42 -30.84 20.52 11.15
CA ARG A 42 -31.91 21.20 10.38
C ARG A 42 -32.59 20.29 9.35
N ILE A 43 -31.85 19.38 8.71
CA ILE A 43 -32.42 18.42 7.76
C ILE A 43 -33.11 17.23 8.44
N GLY A 44 -33.10 17.17 9.78
CA GLY A 44 -33.69 16.07 10.54
C GLY A 44 -32.92 14.75 10.43
N LEU A 45 -31.59 14.80 10.29
CA LEU A 45 -30.77 13.58 10.32
C LEU A 45 -31.00 12.87 11.67
N PRO A 46 -31.27 11.54 11.69
CA PRO A 46 -31.58 10.86 12.94
C PRO A 46 -30.48 11.03 14.00
N ALA A 47 -30.90 11.17 15.26
CA ALA A 47 -29.98 11.37 16.38
C ALA A 47 -28.93 10.25 16.45
N GLY A 48 -27.66 10.63 16.64
CA GLY A 48 -26.53 9.70 16.72
C GLY A 48 -25.90 9.28 15.39
N VAL A 49 -26.56 9.53 14.25
CA VAL A 49 -26.02 9.18 12.92
C VAL A 49 -24.76 9.98 12.59
N PHE A 50 -24.75 11.27 12.93
CA PHE A 50 -23.57 12.12 12.88
C PHE A 50 -23.33 12.76 14.25
N GLN A 51 -22.11 12.62 14.74
CA GLN A 51 -21.65 13.17 16.01
C GLN A 51 -20.33 13.91 15.76
N LEU A 52 -20.19 15.08 16.38
CA LEU A 52 -19.02 15.94 16.24
C LEU A 52 -18.40 16.19 17.61
N LEU A 53 -17.09 15.99 17.72
CA LEU A 53 -16.30 16.37 18.89
C LEU A 53 -15.20 17.34 18.46
N THR A 54 -14.98 18.39 19.24
CA THR A 54 -13.86 19.32 19.02
C THR A 54 -12.82 19.15 20.12
N GLY A 55 -11.54 19.26 19.77
CA GLY A 55 -10.44 19.15 20.71
C GLY A 55 -9.09 19.12 19.98
N ASP A 56 -8.01 19.00 20.73
CA ASP A 56 -6.64 18.90 20.22
C ASP A 56 -6.29 17.46 19.79
N GLY A 57 -4.99 17.14 19.71
CA GLY A 57 -4.51 15.79 19.40
C GLY A 57 -4.89 14.75 20.45
N ARG A 58 -5.00 15.13 21.74
CA ARG A 58 -5.33 14.20 22.84
C ARG A 58 -6.74 13.67 22.70
N THR A 59 -7.70 14.53 22.35
CA THR A 59 -9.07 14.10 22.02
C THR A 59 -9.10 13.15 20.83
N GLY A 60 -8.22 13.34 19.84
CA GLY A 60 -8.09 12.42 18.70
C GLY A 60 -7.53 11.06 19.11
N GLU A 61 -6.51 11.03 19.95
CA GLU A 61 -5.93 9.79 20.50
C GLU A 61 -6.95 9.03 21.38
N GLU A 62 -7.68 9.73 22.25
CA GLU A 62 -8.76 9.12 23.04
C GLU A 62 -9.86 8.52 22.15
N LEU A 63 -10.24 9.20 21.07
CA LEU A 63 -11.19 8.67 20.09
C LEU A 63 -10.67 7.39 19.42
N VAL A 64 -9.41 7.40 18.98
CA VAL A 64 -8.77 6.23 18.34
C VAL A 64 -8.68 5.03 19.29
N CYS A 65 -8.42 5.28 20.57
CA CYS A 65 -8.33 4.25 21.61
C CYS A 65 -9.71 3.80 22.16
N SER A 66 -10.81 4.41 21.70
CA SER A 66 -12.14 4.09 22.21
C SER A 66 -12.61 2.71 21.76
N ASN A 67 -13.24 1.98 22.68
CA ASN A 67 -13.83 0.68 22.38
C ASN A 67 -15.11 0.84 21.56
N GLY A 68 -15.34 -0.06 20.60
CA GLY A 68 -16.59 -0.11 19.83
C GLY A 68 -16.56 0.61 18.49
N LEU A 69 -15.43 1.17 18.06
CA LEU A 69 -15.25 1.64 16.69
C LEU A 69 -14.98 0.46 15.74
N ASP A 70 -15.81 0.34 14.70
CA ASP A 70 -15.60 -0.63 13.62
C ASP A 70 -14.56 -0.18 12.59
N LYS A 71 -14.38 1.14 12.46
CA LYS A 71 -13.50 1.76 11.47
C LYS A 71 -12.94 3.08 11.96
N ILE A 72 -11.67 3.32 11.66
CA ILE A 72 -10.98 4.60 11.76
C ILE A 72 -10.52 5.02 10.36
N ALA A 73 -10.83 6.26 9.98
CA ALA A 73 -10.34 6.89 8.76
C ALA A 73 -9.66 8.21 9.14
N PHE A 74 -8.38 8.35 8.84
CA PHE A 74 -7.57 9.47 9.27
C PHE A 74 -6.87 10.14 8.07
N THR A 75 -6.84 11.47 8.09
CA THR A 75 -6.02 12.28 7.18
C THR A 75 -5.15 13.22 8.00
N GLY A 76 -3.84 13.21 7.76
CA GLY A 76 -2.89 14.04 8.50
C GLY A 76 -1.44 13.65 8.28
N SER A 77 -0.55 13.95 9.23
CA SER A 77 0.87 13.66 9.07
C SER A 77 1.17 12.16 9.17
N THR A 78 2.22 11.73 8.45
CA THR A 78 2.70 10.34 8.50
C THR A 78 3.07 9.89 9.91
N SER A 79 3.67 10.75 10.72
CA SER A 79 4.00 10.47 12.13
C SER A 79 2.77 10.12 12.97
N VAL A 80 1.67 10.85 12.80
CA VAL A 80 0.40 10.55 13.49
C VAL A 80 -0.24 9.30 12.92
N GLY A 81 -0.15 9.06 11.60
CA GLY A 81 -0.58 7.81 10.98
C GLY A 81 0.12 6.57 11.57
N LYS A 82 1.45 6.63 11.76
CA LYS A 82 2.24 5.59 12.45
C LYS A 82 1.74 5.39 13.88
N ARG A 83 1.51 6.48 14.62
CA ARG A 83 0.97 6.43 15.99
C ARG A 83 -0.43 5.78 16.04
N ILE A 84 -1.34 6.15 15.14
CA ILE A 84 -2.68 5.54 15.07
C ILE A 84 -2.56 4.05 14.77
N ARG A 85 -1.61 3.66 13.91
CA ARG A 85 -1.39 2.24 13.62
C ARG A 85 -0.93 1.45 14.84
N GLU A 86 -0.03 2.00 15.65
CA GLU A 86 0.39 1.40 16.93
C GLU A 86 -0.78 1.23 17.88
N LEU A 87 -1.56 2.29 18.08
CA LEU A 87 -2.69 2.31 19.02
C LEU A 87 -3.81 1.35 18.64
N THR A 88 -3.98 1.09 17.34
CA THR A 88 -5.05 0.24 16.81
C THR A 88 -4.61 -1.20 16.54
N ALA A 89 -3.33 -1.53 16.73
CA ALA A 89 -2.79 -2.85 16.42
C ALA A 89 -3.42 -3.99 17.23
N ASP A 90 -3.98 -3.69 18.41
CA ASP A 90 -4.68 -4.65 19.26
C ASP A 90 -6.18 -4.77 18.94
N SER A 91 -6.67 -4.01 17.97
CA SER A 91 -8.09 -3.95 17.58
C SER A 91 -8.37 -4.57 16.22
N ASP A 92 -9.61 -5.01 16.03
CA ASP A 92 -10.16 -5.44 14.73
C ASP A 92 -10.75 -4.26 13.94
N CYS A 93 -10.47 -3.03 14.39
CA CYS A 93 -10.93 -1.81 13.75
C CYS A 93 -10.27 -1.68 12.37
N LYS A 94 -11.09 -1.49 11.34
CA LYS A 94 -10.58 -1.26 9.98
C LYS A 94 -9.93 0.12 9.92
N LEU A 95 -8.73 0.20 9.35
CA LEU A 95 -7.96 1.43 9.28
C LEU A 95 -7.81 1.91 7.83
N THR A 96 -7.99 3.21 7.60
CA THR A 96 -7.61 3.91 6.36
C THR A 96 -6.79 5.13 6.74
N LEU A 97 -5.64 5.30 6.10
CA LEU A 97 -4.70 6.39 6.37
C LEU A 97 -4.39 7.13 5.08
N GLU A 98 -4.71 8.42 5.05
CA GLU A 98 -4.33 9.35 3.98
C GLU A 98 -3.29 10.33 4.55
N LEU A 99 -2.03 10.14 4.20
CA LEU A 99 -0.92 10.79 4.89
C LEU A 99 -0.17 11.78 3.99
N GLY A 100 1.07 12.09 4.36
CA GLY A 100 1.86 13.09 3.67
C GLY A 100 2.19 12.70 2.23
N GLY A 101 2.46 13.71 1.41
CA GLY A 101 2.89 13.53 0.02
C GLY A 101 3.86 14.61 -0.39
N LYS A 102 4.99 14.20 -0.98
CA LYS A 102 5.90 15.11 -1.70
C LYS A 102 5.76 14.86 -3.19
N SER A 103 4.61 15.24 -3.77
CA SER A 103 4.25 14.85 -5.13
C SER A 103 5.23 15.42 -6.18
N PRO A 104 5.76 14.58 -7.09
CA PRO A 104 6.58 15.04 -8.20
C PRO A 104 5.72 15.69 -9.27
N PHE A 105 6.27 16.74 -9.89
CA PHE A 105 5.68 17.46 -11.01
C PHE A 105 6.72 17.48 -12.14
N ILE A 106 6.53 16.62 -13.14
CA ILE A 106 7.54 16.33 -14.16
C ILE A 106 7.21 17.07 -15.44
N VAL A 107 8.14 17.88 -15.94
CA VAL A 107 7.98 18.67 -17.17
C VAL A 107 9.04 18.29 -18.18
N PHE A 108 8.58 17.74 -19.31
CA PHE A 108 9.42 17.39 -20.44
C PHE A 108 9.63 18.57 -21.39
N GLU A 109 10.63 18.45 -22.26
CA GLU A 109 10.99 19.48 -23.23
C GLU A 109 9.91 19.77 -24.27
N ASP A 110 9.03 18.78 -24.51
CA ASP A 110 7.92 18.85 -25.44
C ASP A 110 6.61 19.27 -24.78
N ALA A 111 6.60 19.60 -23.48
CA ALA A 111 5.41 20.05 -22.79
C ALA A 111 4.97 21.46 -23.24
N ASP A 112 3.67 21.75 -23.19
CA ASP A 112 3.19 23.12 -23.15
C ASP A 112 3.67 23.79 -21.84
N LEU A 113 4.73 24.59 -21.96
CA LEU A 113 5.34 25.27 -20.80
C LEU A 113 4.42 26.32 -20.19
N ASP A 114 3.56 26.97 -20.97
CA ASP A 114 2.66 28.00 -20.42
C ASP A 114 1.53 27.34 -19.61
N ALA A 115 0.96 26.25 -20.12
CA ALA A 115 0.01 25.44 -19.36
C ALA A 115 0.68 24.81 -18.12
N ALA A 116 1.91 24.29 -18.25
CA ALA A 116 2.64 23.73 -17.13
C ALA A 116 2.91 24.78 -16.04
N VAL A 117 3.23 26.02 -16.40
CA VAL A 117 3.44 27.12 -15.44
C VAL A 117 2.19 27.37 -14.61
N GLU A 118 1.01 27.50 -15.24
CA GLU A 118 -0.25 27.66 -14.50
C GLU A 118 -0.57 26.42 -13.67
N GLY A 119 -0.24 25.22 -14.18
CA GLY A 119 -0.31 23.98 -13.41
C GLY A 119 0.54 24.03 -12.13
N VAL A 120 1.77 24.55 -12.17
CA VAL A 120 2.59 24.73 -10.96
C VAL A 120 1.95 25.75 -10.03
N VAL A 121 1.38 26.84 -10.56
CA VAL A 121 0.65 27.84 -9.78
C VAL A 121 -0.45 27.19 -8.95
N ASP A 122 -1.30 26.40 -9.60
CA ASP A 122 -2.39 25.66 -8.98
C ASP A 122 -1.91 24.52 -8.08
N ALA A 123 -0.74 23.94 -8.35
CA ALA A 123 -0.17 22.85 -7.56
C ALA A 123 0.41 23.32 -6.22
N ILE A 124 0.96 24.54 -6.18
CA ILE A 124 1.79 25.00 -5.05
C ILE A 124 1.24 26.21 -4.34
N TRP A 125 0.72 27.17 -5.07
CA TRP A 125 0.30 28.42 -4.46
C TRP A 125 -1.20 28.45 -4.16
N LEU A 126 -1.97 27.55 -4.77
CA LEU A 126 -3.29 27.16 -4.27
C LEU A 126 -3.19 26.78 -2.78
N ASN A 127 -4.09 27.35 -1.97
CA ASN A 127 -4.17 27.07 -0.53
C ASN A 127 -2.80 27.19 0.18
N GLN A 128 -1.95 28.12 -0.27
CA GLN A 128 -0.63 28.41 0.31
C GLN A 128 0.31 27.19 0.35
N GLY A 129 0.11 26.21 -0.53
CA GLY A 129 0.88 24.97 -0.55
C GLY A 129 0.56 24.04 0.60
N GLU A 130 -0.46 24.35 1.40
CA GLU A 130 -1.01 23.45 2.40
C GLU A 130 -1.92 22.42 1.68
N VAL A 131 -1.37 21.63 0.77
CA VAL A 131 -2.08 20.62 -0.02
C VAL A 131 -1.29 19.32 0.02
N CYS A 132 -1.91 18.20 0.39
CA CYS A 132 -1.23 16.91 0.53
C CYS A 132 -0.58 16.41 -0.77
N CYS A 133 -1.15 16.79 -1.91
CA CYS A 133 -0.66 16.43 -3.25
C CYS A 133 0.05 17.58 -3.97
N ALA A 134 0.52 18.59 -3.24
CA ALA A 134 1.21 19.73 -3.83
C ALA A 134 2.38 19.24 -4.71
N GLY A 135 2.44 19.73 -5.95
CA GLY A 135 3.48 19.43 -6.96
C GLY A 135 4.83 20.07 -6.63
N SER A 136 5.28 19.90 -5.40
CA SER A 136 6.31 20.72 -4.76
C SER A 136 7.72 20.27 -5.08
N ARG A 137 7.86 19.21 -5.87
CA ARG A 137 9.11 18.77 -6.50
C ARG A 137 8.98 18.90 -8.00
N LEU A 138 9.43 20.02 -8.53
CA LEU A 138 9.44 20.30 -9.96
C LEU A 138 10.65 19.61 -10.58
N LEU A 139 10.41 18.55 -11.32
CA LEU A 139 11.44 17.86 -12.10
C LEU A 139 11.36 18.40 -13.53
N LEU A 140 12.41 19.09 -13.98
CA LEU A 140 12.44 19.80 -15.26
C LEU A 140 13.47 19.16 -16.17
N GLN A 141 13.12 18.87 -17.42
CA GLN A 141 14.12 18.40 -18.38
C GLN A 141 15.15 19.51 -18.64
N GLU A 142 16.44 19.17 -18.63
CA GLU A 142 17.56 20.13 -18.67
C GLU A 142 17.40 21.18 -19.79
N SER A 143 16.90 20.78 -20.97
CA SER A 143 16.73 21.65 -22.14
C SER A 143 15.70 22.77 -21.95
N ILE A 144 14.76 22.65 -20.99
CA ILE A 144 13.72 23.65 -20.73
C ILE A 144 13.83 24.30 -19.34
N ALA A 145 14.75 23.84 -18.48
CA ALA A 145 14.79 24.23 -17.07
C ALA A 145 14.91 25.75 -16.87
N GLU A 146 15.87 26.40 -17.53
CA GLU A 146 16.07 27.85 -17.44
C GLU A 146 14.84 28.64 -17.92
N LYS A 147 14.25 28.23 -19.05
CA LYS A 147 13.06 28.86 -19.63
C LYS A 147 11.85 28.71 -18.70
N MET A 148 11.67 27.54 -18.12
CA MET A 148 10.57 27.25 -17.19
C MET A 148 10.72 28.06 -15.89
N VAL A 149 11.92 28.10 -15.30
CA VAL A 149 12.21 28.91 -14.12
C VAL A 149 11.93 30.40 -14.38
N GLY A 150 12.38 30.94 -15.53
CA GLY A 150 12.11 32.33 -15.90
C GLY A 150 10.61 32.64 -16.03
N LYS A 151 9.84 31.74 -16.66
CA LYS A 151 8.37 31.89 -16.75
C LYS A 151 7.69 31.82 -15.39
N LEU A 152 8.10 30.88 -14.52
CA LEU A 152 7.59 30.78 -13.14
C LEU A 152 7.87 32.06 -12.35
N GLN A 153 9.09 32.59 -12.43
CA GLN A 153 9.45 33.85 -11.76
C GLN A 153 8.56 35.01 -12.24
N GLN A 154 8.34 35.14 -13.55
CA GLN A 154 7.45 36.17 -14.10
C GLN A 154 6.01 36.00 -13.61
N ARG A 155 5.50 34.76 -13.61
CA ARG A 155 4.13 34.46 -13.17
C ARG A 155 3.94 34.68 -11.67
N MET A 156 4.93 34.33 -10.85
CA MET A 156 4.94 34.52 -9.40
C MET A 156 4.92 36.00 -9.01
N GLN A 157 5.49 36.90 -9.80
CA GLN A 157 5.42 38.35 -9.55
C GLN A 157 3.99 38.91 -9.62
N GLN A 158 3.08 38.21 -10.29
CA GLN A 158 1.67 38.62 -10.42
C GLN A 158 0.80 38.11 -9.27
N LEU A 159 1.33 37.27 -8.37
CA LEU A 159 0.57 36.72 -7.24
C LEU A 159 0.36 37.79 -6.17
N ARG A 160 -0.90 37.95 -5.77
CA ARG A 160 -1.32 38.90 -4.72
C ARG A 160 -1.42 38.17 -3.39
N VAL A 161 -0.62 38.60 -2.42
CA VAL A 161 -0.66 38.10 -1.04
C VAL A 161 -1.43 39.09 -0.17
N GLY A 162 -2.40 38.61 0.61
CA GLY A 162 -3.20 39.52 1.42
C GLY A 162 -4.35 38.87 2.19
N ASN A 163 -5.36 39.67 2.51
CA ASN A 163 -6.53 39.23 3.26
C ASN A 163 -7.29 38.13 2.50
N PRO A 164 -7.43 36.90 3.05
CA PRO A 164 -8.09 35.80 2.36
C PRO A 164 -9.60 36.01 2.14
N LEU A 165 -10.21 37.03 2.75
CA LEU A 165 -11.61 37.40 2.48
C LEU A 165 -11.78 38.27 1.23
N ASP A 166 -10.69 38.83 0.70
CA ASP A 166 -10.71 39.56 -0.57
C ASP A 166 -10.57 38.56 -1.73
N LYS A 167 -11.58 38.55 -2.62
CA LYS A 167 -11.62 37.66 -3.79
C LYS A 167 -10.54 37.98 -4.84
N ALA A 168 -9.84 39.10 -4.70
CA ALA A 168 -8.69 39.47 -5.50
C ALA A 168 -7.37 38.98 -4.89
N ILE A 169 -7.37 38.21 -3.80
CA ILE A 169 -6.12 37.65 -3.24
C ILE A 169 -5.93 36.23 -3.74
N ASP A 170 -4.71 35.94 -4.18
CA ASP A 170 -4.32 34.62 -4.67
C ASP A 170 -3.75 33.76 -3.52
N ILE A 171 -3.09 34.40 -2.55
CA ILE A 171 -2.41 33.73 -1.43
C ILE A 171 -2.76 34.38 -0.09
N GLY A 172 -3.42 33.61 0.77
CA GLY A 172 -3.77 33.99 2.14
C GLY A 172 -2.66 33.74 3.15
N SER A 173 -3.01 33.80 4.43
CA SER A 173 -2.11 33.43 5.53
C SER A 173 -2.04 31.92 5.72
N LEU A 174 -0.87 31.41 6.10
CA LEU A 174 -0.73 30.06 6.64
C LEU A 174 -1.61 29.85 7.87
N VAL A 175 -1.96 28.61 8.16
CA VAL A 175 -2.97 28.28 9.19
C VAL A 175 -2.56 28.70 10.61
N SER A 176 -1.25 28.77 10.92
CA SER A 176 -0.78 29.10 12.26
C SER A 176 0.65 29.64 12.30
N LYS A 177 1.02 30.27 13.42
CA LYS A 177 2.41 30.69 13.69
C LYS A 177 3.39 29.53 13.71
N VAL A 178 2.98 28.39 14.27
CA VAL A 178 3.82 27.17 14.30
C VAL A 178 4.13 26.70 12.87
N GLN A 179 3.14 26.78 11.99
CA GLN A 179 3.32 26.43 10.58
C GLN A 179 4.25 27.41 9.88
N LEU A 180 4.08 28.73 10.09
CA LEU A 180 4.97 29.75 9.55
C LEU A 180 6.43 29.53 9.96
N GLU A 181 6.69 29.26 11.23
CA GLU A 181 8.06 29.02 11.73
C GLU A 181 8.65 27.71 11.18
N ARG A 182 7.83 26.67 10.99
CA ARG A 182 8.27 25.43 10.32
C ARG A 182 8.69 25.70 8.87
N VAL A 183 7.87 26.42 8.11
CA VAL A 183 8.14 26.76 6.70
C VAL A 183 9.42 27.60 6.61
N LYS A 184 9.60 28.60 7.47
CA LYS A 184 10.83 29.40 7.54
C LYS A 184 12.06 28.54 7.81
N ARG A 185 12.00 27.66 8.82
CA ARG A 185 13.13 26.78 9.18
C ARG A 185 13.56 25.90 8.01
N MET A 186 12.61 25.21 7.37
CA MET A 186 12.92 24.33 6.22
C MET A 186 13.48 25.12 5.04
N THR A 187 13.00 26.35 4.83
CA THR A 187 13.53 27.25 3.79
C THR A 187 14.98 27.64 4.06
N THR A 188 15.29 28.03 5.30
CA THR A 188 16.65 28.38 5.73
C THR A 188 17.60 27.19 5.57
N GLU A 189 17.21 26.02 6.05
CA GLU A 189 18.00 24.79 5.93
C GLU A 189 18.25 24.40 4.46
N GLY A 190 17.24 24.55 3.61
CA GLY A 190 17.39 24.34 2.17
C GLY A 190 18.43 25.26 1.53
N ALA A 191 18.44 26.54 1.92
CA ALA A 191 19.44 27.50 1.44
C ALA A 191 20.85 27.19 1.95
N GLU A 192 20.98 26.80 3.21
CA GLU A 192 22.26 26.37 3.81
C GLU A 192 22.83 25.13 3.10
N ASN A 193 21.95 24.26 2.59
CA ASN A 193 22.30 23.08 1.78
C ASN A 193 22.51 23.40 0.28
N GLY A 194 22.59 24.67 -0.10
CA GLY A 194 23.00 25.10 -1.44
C GLY A 194 21.85 25.45 -2.40
N ALA A 195 20.58 25.37 -1.98
CA ALA A 195 19.48 25.78 -2.84
C ALA A 195 19.47 27.30 -3.04
N THR A 196 19.28 27.76 -4.28
CA THR A 196 19.11 29.19 -4.57
C THR A 196 17.64 29.58 -4.36
N LEU A 197 17.36 30.38 -3.34
CA LEU A 197 16.01 30.85 -3.07
C LEU A 197 15.66 32.10 -3.87
N TRP A 198 14.55 32.06 -4.58
CA TRP A 198 13.96 33.20 -5.26
C TRP A 198 12.56 33.47 -4.72
N GLN A 199 12.28 34.74 -4.43
CA GLN A 199 10.97 35.23 -4.00
C GLN A 199 10.61 36.50 -4.79
N PRO A 200 9.33 36.71 -5.14
CA PRO A 200 8.91 37.92 -5.81
C PRO A 200 9.01 39.12 -4.84
N GLN A 201 9.25 40.31 -5.39
CA GLN A 201 9.25 41.56 -4.61
C GLN A 201 7.81 41.98 -4.31
N ILE A 202 7.26 41.41 -3.23
CA ILE A 202 5.89 41.65 -2.78
C ILE A 202 5.87 42.16 -1.33
N SER A 203 4.95 43.07 -1.02
CA SER A 203 4.72 43.50 0.36
C SER A 203 3.82 42.49 1.06
N LEU A 204 4.31 41.91 2.17
CA LEU A 204 3.51 41.04 3.02
C LEU A 204 2.74 41.89 4.04
N PRO A 205 1.48 41.52 4.40
CA PRO A 205 0.76 42.18 5.48
C PRO A 205 1.53 42.11 6.82
N GLU A 206 1.51 43.19 7.59
CA GLU A 206 2.23 43.30 8.88
C GLU A 206 1.70 42.36 9.96
N THR A 207 0.42 42.00 9.88
CA THR A 207 -0.26 41.14 10.85
C THR A 207 -0.80 39.90 10.17
N GLY A 208 -0.64 38.75 10.84
CA GLY A 208 -1.04 37.44 10.31
C GLY A 208 0.15 36.51 10.10
N CYS A 209 -0.11 35.33 9.54
CA CYS A 209 0.92 34.31 9.30
C CYS A 209 1.26 34.24 7.81
N PHE A 210 1.81 35.31 7.26
CA PHE A 210 2.13 35.40 5.84
C PHE A 210 3.56 34.92 5.54
N PHE A 211 3.71 34.21 4.43
CA PHE A 211 5.00 33.77 3.89
C PHE A 211 5.00 34.04 2.39
N ALA A 212 6.10 34.61 1.88
CA ALA A 212 6.20 34.92 0.46
C ALA A 212 6.32 33.64 -0.39
N PRO A 213 5.69 33.57 -1.57
CA PRO A 213 5.93 32.53 -2.58
C PRO A 213 7.43 32.32 -2.80
N THR A 214 7.90 31.09 -2.68
CA THR A 214 9.33 30.79 -2.84
C THR A 214 9.54 29.73 -3.90
N LEU A 215 10.49 30.00 -4.79
CA LEU A 215 11.06 29.02 -5.71
C LEU A 215 12.48 28.70 -5.23
N ALA A 216 12.72 27.45 -4.81
CA ALA A 216 14.05 26.96 -4.51
C ALA A 216 14.63 26.31 -5.78
N ILE A 217 15.68 26.93 -6.31
CA ILE A 217 16.30 26.59 -7.59
C ILE A 217 17.52 25.69 -7.36
N ASP A 218 17.72 24.73 -8.27
CA ASP A 218 18.83 23.76 -8.26
C ASP A 218 18.97 23.01 -6.93
N VAL A 219 17.87 22.42 -6.47
CA VAL A 219 17.84 21.66 -5.22
C VAL A 219 18.49 20.30 -5.41
N ASP A 220 19.46 19.97 -4.56
CA ASP A 220 20.05 18.63 -4.53
C ASP A 220 19.01 17.56 -4.16
N PRO A 221 18.99 16.38 -4.81
CA PRO A 221 18.04 15.31 -4.49
C PRO A 221 18.02 14.88 -3.02
N SER A 222 19.12 15.04 -2.28
CA SER A 222 19.22 14.70 -0.85
C SER A 222 18.77 15.82 0.09
N SER A 223 18.48 17.03 -0.42
CA SER A 223 18.06 18.18 0.37
C SER A 223 16.71 17.94 1.07
N VAL A 224 16.54 18.54 2.25
CA VAL A 224 15.25 18.57 2.97
C VAL A 224 14.10 19.08 2.10
N LEU A 225 14.38 20.02 1.18
CA LEU A 225 13.38 20.57 0.27
C LEU A 225 12.90 19.57 -0.81
N ALA A 226 13.72 18.55 -1.10
CA ALA A 226 13.42 17.47 -2.04
C ALA A 226 12.90 16.19 -1.37
N GLN A 227 13.17 15.98 -0.08
CA GLN A 227 12.82 14.74 0.61
C GLN A 227 11.63 14.88 1.56
N GLU A 228 11.53 16.00 2.28
CA GLU A 228 10.50 16.19 3.31
C GLU A 228 9.29 16.95 2.78
N GLU A 229 8.12 16.60 3.32
CA GLU A 229 6.87 17.30 3.03
C GLU A 229 6.88 18.71 3.64
N ILE A 230 6.59 19.70 2.79
CA ILE A 230 6.49 21.10 3.15
C ILE A 230 5.08 21.58 2.89
N PHE A 231 4.35 21.85 3.97
CA PHE A 231 3.05 22.52 3.92
C PHE A 231 3.27 24.04 3.89
N GLY A 232 3.56 24.58 2.73
CA GLY A 232 3.85 26.01 2.55
C GLY A 232 4.08 26.33 1.07
N PRO A 233 4.08 27.62 0.69
CA PRO A 233 4.06 28.04 -0.71
C PRO A 233 5.46 28.00 -1.35
N ILE A 234 6.09 26.81 -1.30
CA ILE A 234 7.47 26.56 -1.73
C ILE A 234 7.48 25.47 -2.80
N ALA A 235 8.08 25.77 -3.95
CA ALA A 235 8.40 24.79 -4.97
C ALA A 235 9.92 24.57 -5.03
N ALA A 236 10.36 23.31 -5.06
CA ALA A 236 11.76 22.93 -5.23
C ALA A 236 11.98 22.42 -6.65
N THR A 237 12.89 23.03 -7.41
CA THR A 237 13.23 22.60 -8.77
C THR A 237 14.47 21.71 -8.78
N MET A 238 14.41 20.67 -9.58
CA MET A 238 15.51 19.75 -9.88
C MET A 238 15.48 19.47 -11.38
N THR A 239 16.61 19.08 -11.95
CA THR A 239 16.69 18.75 -13.38
C THR A 239 16.84 17.24 -13.61
N PHE A 240 16.50 16.81 -14.83
CA PHE A 240 16.80 15.47 -15.34
C PHE A 240 17.12 15.52 -16.84
N ARG A 241 17.82 14.50 -17.34
CA ARG A 241 18.21 14.35 -18.75
C ARG A 241 17.32 13.41 -19.51
N THR A 242 16.92 12.31 -18.87
CA THR A 242 16.20 11.22 -19.52
C THR A 242 14.89 10.90 -18.80
N PRO A 243 13.89 10.33 -19.50
CA PRO A 243 12.65 9.89 -18.86
C PRO A 243 12.89 8.88 -17.72
N SER A 244 13.90 8.01 -17.86
CA SER A 244 14.27 7.04 -16.81
C SER A 244 14.81 7.73 -15.55
N GLU A 245 15.64 8.75 -15.70
CA GLU A 245 16.16 9.55 -14.59
C GLU A 245 15.04 10.35 -13.91
N ALA A 246 14.09 10.90 -14.68
CA ALA A 246 12.91 11.55 -14.12
C ALA A 246 12.11 10.60 -13.22
N LEU A 247 11.92 9.34 -13.65
CA LEU A 247 11.24 8.32 -12.86
C LEU A 247 12.03 7.92 -11.61
N GLU A 248 13.35 7.82 -11.70
CA GLU A 248 14.22 7.53 -10.55
C GLU A 248 14.10 8.64 -9.49
N LEU A 249 14.25 9.91 -9.89
CA LEU A 249 14.10 11.05 -9.00
C LEU A 249 12.70 11.17 -8.42
N ALA A 250 11.66 10.99 -9.23
CA ALA A 250 10.27 11.06 -8.79
C ALA A 250 9.93 10.01 -7.72
N ASN A 251 10.42 8.78 -7.92
CA ASN A 251 10.17 7.65 -7.03
C ASN A 251 11.14 7.57 -5.85
N ASN A 252 12.21 8.38 -5.83
CA ASN A 252 13.17 8.49 -4.73
C ASN A 252 12.58 9.28 -3.56
N THR A 253 11.62 8.66 -2.87
CA THR A 253 10.95 9.19 -1.69
C THR A 253 10.24 8.07 -0.94
N ILE A 254 10.04 8.25 0.37
CA ILE A 254 9.20 7.37 1.19
C ILE A 254 7.70 7.50 0.87
N TYR A 255 7.30 8.58 0.20
CA TYR A 255 5.91 8.87 -0.13
C TYR A 255 5.46 8.22 -1.45
N GLY A 256 4.15 8.24 -1.69
CA GLY A 256 3.54 7.74 -2.92
C GLY A 256 2.08 8.17 -3.07
N LEU A 257 1.79 9.46 -2.87
CA LEU A 257 0.42 9.98 -2.89
C LEU A 257 -0.08 10.28 -4.31
N ALA A 258 0.44 11.36 -4.90
CA ALA A 258 0.09 11.81 -6.24
C ALA A 258 1.33 12.24 -7.04
N GLY A 259 1.18 12.49 -8.34
CA GLY A 259 2.19 13.15 -9.17
C GLY A 259 1.59 13.66 -10.49
N SER A 260 2.32 14.50 -11.22
CA SER A 260 1.89 14.98 -12.54
C SER A 260 2.99 14.83 -13.59
N VAL A 261 2.59 14.52 -14.82
CA VAL A 261 3.46 14.38 -15.99
C VAL A 261 2.99 15.34 -17.06
N TRP A 262 3.89 16.20 -17.55
CA TRP A 262 3.62 17.22 -18.56
C TRP A 262 4.45 16.93 -19.80
N SER A 263 3.77 16.60 -20.90
CA SER A 263 4.35 16.28 -22.21
C SER A 263 3.25 16.26 -23.27
N GLU A 264 3.50 16.84 -24.45
CA GLU A 264 2.57 16.75 -25.59
C GLU A 264 2.67 15.39 -26.31
N ASN A 265 3.68 14.58 -26.02
CA ASN A 265 3.80 13.24 -26.54
C ASN A 265 3.03 12.21 -25.70
N ILE A 266 1.92 11.73 -26.27
CA ILE A 266 1.06 10.71 -25.66
C ILE A 266 1.81 9.45 -25.24
N ASN A 267 2.80 8.98 -26.02
CA ASN A 267 3.55 7.77 -25.69
C ASN A 267 4.42 7.99 -24.45
N GLN A 268 5.04 9.17 -24.34
CA GLN A 268 5.87 9.51 -23.19
C GLN A 268 5.02 9.66 -21.92
N ALA A 269 3.92 10.42 -22.00
CA ALA A 269 3.02 10.61 -20.88
C ALA A 269 2.42 9.30 -20.36
N LEU A 270 1.89 8.46 -21.27
CA LEU A 270 1.27 7.18 -20.91
C LEU A 270 2.28 6.08 -20.57
N HIS A 271 3.55 6.23 -20.92
CA HIS A 271 4.62 5.36 -20.42
C HIS A 271 4.99 5.69 -18.97
N LEU A 272 5.08 6.98 -18.65
CA LEU A 272 5.49 7.43 -17.32
C LEU A 272 4.41 7.32 -16.27
N ALA A 273 3.16 7.65 -16.62
CA ALA A 273 2.06 7.66 -15.66
C ALA A 273 1.88 6.34 -14.87
N PRO A 274 1.86 5.14 -15.49
CA PRO A 274 1.82 3.89 -14.74
C PRO A 274 3.13 3.57 -14.01
N SER A 275 4.26 4.13 -14.43
CA SER A 275 5.58 3.85 -13.85
C SER A 275 5.86 4.65 -12.56
N LEU A 276 5.15 5.76 -12.33
CA LEU A 276 5.22 6.53 -11.10
C LEU A 276 4.62 5.77 -9.92
N GLN A 277 5.34 5.72 -8.80
CA GLN A 277 4.89 5.06 -7.57
C GLN A 277 3.98 6.00 -6.76
N ALA A 278 2.81 6.31 -7.31
CA ALA A 278 1.79 7.16 -6.70
C ALA A 278 0.39 6.59 -6.92
N GLY A 279 -0.55 6.81 -6.00
CA GLY A 279 -1.93 6.35 -6.18
C GLY A 279 -2.76 7.22 -7.14
N VAL A 280 -2.32 8.44 -7.42
CA VAL A 280 -2.94 9.33 -8.42
C VAL A 280 -1.88 9.93 -9.33
N VAL A 281 -2.12 9.93 -10.64
CA VAL A 281 -1.25 10.60 -11.60
C VAL A 281 -2.08 11.45 -12.54
N TRP A 282 -1.67 12.70 -12.72
CA TRP A 282 -2.29 13.62 -13.67
C TRP A 282 -1.41 13.82 -14.91
N VAL A 283 -1.97 13.66 -16.10
CA VAL A 283 -1.30 13.94 -17.37
C VAL A 283 -1.77 15.31 -17.87
N ASN A 284 -0.83 16.24 -18.10
CA ASN A 284 -1.07 17.61 -18.56
C ASN A 284 -2.12 18.38 -17.74
N CYS A 285 -2.28 18.01 -16.46
CA CYS A 285 -3.10 18.67 -15.47
C CYS A 285 -2.54 18.35 -14.08
N THR A 286 -3.12 18.92 -13.03
CA THR A 286 -2.76 18.64 -11.64
C THR A 286 -3.92 19.04 -10.73
N ASN A 287 -3.93 18.54 -9.49
CA ASN A 287 -4.95 18.85 -8.47
C ASN A 287 -6.40 18.68 -8.97
N GLN A 288 -6.63 17.73 -9.88
CA GLN A 288 -7.97 17.38 -10.33
C GLN A 288 -8.58 16.36 -9.37
N PHE A 289 -9.82 16.62 -8.95
CA PHE A 289 -10.56 15.79 -8.02
C PHE A 289 -12.01 15.66 -8.48
N ASP A 290 -12.57 14.46 -8.29
CA ASP A 290 -13.99 14.20 -8.51
C ASP A 290 -14.46 13.12 -7.54
N ALA A 291 -15.71 13.21 -7.09
CA ALA A 291 -16.26 12.28 -6.12
C ALA A 291 -16.35 10.84 -6.63
N ALA A 292 -16.43 10.63 -7.95
CA ALA A 292 -16.44 9.31 -8.58
C ALA A 292 -15.04 8.71 -8.76
N CYS A 293 -13.98 9.51 -8.61
CA CYS A 293 -12.61 9.04 -8.76
C CYS A 293 -11.98 8.81 -7.40
N GLY A 294 -11.35 7.65 -7.21
CA GLY A 294 -10.61 7.40 -5.98
C GLY A 294 -9.43 8.35 -5.79
N PHE A 295 -8.99 8.50 -4.56
CA PHE A 295 -7.76 9.18 -4.18
C PHE A 295 -7.14 8.42 -3.02
N GLY A 296 -5.83 8.24 -3.02
CA GLY A 296 -5.11 7.75 -1.85
C GLY A 296 -3.69 7.28 -2.13
N GLY A 297 -2.91 7.11 -1.08
CA GLY A 297 -1.47 6.89 -1.18
C GLY A 297 -1.00 5.44 -1.34
N TYR A 298 0.31 5.32 -1.57
CA TYR A 298 1.17 4.15 -1.41
C TYR A 298 2.24 4.42 -0.34
N ARG A 299 3.00 3.39 0.05
CA ARG A 299 4.15 3.51 0.96
C ARG A 299 3.77 4.27 2.24
N GLU A 300 4.57 5.26 2.64
CA GLU A 300 4.30 6.06 3.83
C GLU A 300 3.28 7.20 3.63
N SER A 301 2.72 7.33 2.42
CA SER A 301 1.52 8.15 2.19
C SER A 301 0.24 7.44 2.65
N GLY A 302 0.35 6.20 3.15
CA GLY A 302 -0.74 5.46 3.77
C GLY A 302 -1.40 4.46 2.83
N PHE A 303 -2.63 4.07 3.16
CA PHE A 303 -3.36 3.01 2.47
C PHE A 303 -4.88 3.15 2.64
N GLY A 304 -5.60 2.57 1.67
CA GLY A 304 -7.04 2.76 1.46
C GLY A 304 -7.29 3.78 0.36
N ARG A 305 -8.56 4.01 0.03
CA ARG A 305 -8.97 4.99 -0.98
C ARG A 305 -10.17 5.77 -0.49
N GLU A 306 -10.27 7.02 -0.92
CA GLU A 306 -11.41 7.89 -0.70
C GLU A 306 -11.97 8.36 -2.04
N GLY A 307 -13.29 8.41 -2.18
CA GLY A 307 -13.93 8.65 -3.47
C GLY A 307 -14.06 7.39 -4.34
N GLY A 308 -14.95 7.48 -5.33
CA GLY A 308 -15.27 6.39 -6.24
C GLY A 308 -15.87 5.16 -5.58
N ARG A 309 -16.03 4.10 -6.37
CA ARG A 309 -16.51 2.80 -5.88
C ARG A 309 -15.46 2.13 -5.01
N GLU A 310 -14.20 2.39 -5.32
CA GLU A 310 -13.02 1.90 -4.63
C GLU A 310 -13.02 2.35 -3.16
N GLY A 311 -13.32 3.63 -2.91
CA GLY A 311 -13.40 4.16 -1.55
C GLY A 311 -14.60 3.65 -0.74
N LEU A 312 -15.72 3.30 -1.38
CA LEU A 312 -16.86 2.69 -0.68
C LEU A 312 -16.49 1.34 -0.06
N LEU A 313 -15.60 0.58 -0.70
CA LEU A 313 -15.11 -0.71 -0.19
C LEU A 313 -14.39 -0.55 1.16
N GLU A 314 -13.91 0.65 1.47
CA GLU A 314 -13.28 0.94 2.76
C GLU A 314 -14.29 1.06 3.91
N TYR A 315 -15.56 1.30 3.62
CA TYR A 315 -16.65 1.50 4.59
C TYR A 315 -17.65 0.34 4.68
N ILE A 316 -17.34 -0.80 4.05
CA ILE A 316 -18.18 -2.01 4.10
C ILE A 316 -17.38 -3.26 4.48
N LYS A 317 -18.10 -4.29 4.93
CA LYS A 317 -17.61 -5.65 5.16
C LYS A 317 -18.43 -6.64 4.31
N PRO A 318 -17.84 -7.73 3.79
CA PRO A 318 -18.60 -8.77 3.09
C PRO A 318 -19.69 -9.37 3.98
N LYS A 319 -20.88 -9.64 3.41
CA LYS A 319 -21.97 -10.33 4.12
C LYS A 319 -21.65 -11.81 4.40
N VAL A 320 -20.93 -12.44 3.48
CA VAL A 320 -20.47 -13.83 3.59
C VAL A 320 -18.96 -13.80 3.77
N THR A 321 -18.47 -14.46 4.81
CA THR A 321 -17.04 -14.56 5.12
C THR A 321 -16.63 -16.03 5.26
N ALA A 322 -15.36 -16.31 4.99
CA ALA A 322 -14.74 -17.60 5.29
C ALA A 322 -14.32 -17.71 6.78
N PHE A 323 -14.39 -16.62 7.55
CA PHE A 323 -14.00 -16.63 8.96
C PHE A 323 -15.10 -17.26 9.83
N THR A 324 -14.71 -18.24 10.64
CA THR A 324 -15.66 -19.07 11.40
C THR A 324 -16.02 -18.50 12.78
N GLY A 325 -15.39 -17.40 13.22
CA GLY A 325 -15.50 -16.87 14.58
C GLY A 325 -14.72 -17.65 15.65
N LYS A 326 -14.18 -18.84 15.32
CA LYS A 326 -13.36 -19.63 16.23
C LYS A 326 -11.93 -19.09 16.24
N LYS A 327 -11.30 -19.00 17.43
CA LYS A 327 -9.90 -18.60 17.54
C LYS A 327 -8.97 -19.67 17.00
N LEU A 328 -8.06 -19.28 16.11
CA LEU A 328 -7.02 -20.16 15.58
C LEU A 328 -5.97 -20.44 16.65
N LYS A 329 -5.58 -21.71 16.76
CA LYS A 329 -4.44 -22.16 17.57
C LYS A 329 -3.51 -22.97 16.66
N ARG A 330 -2.21 -22.71 16.76
CA ARG A 330 -1.19 -23.56 16.13
C ARG A 330 -1.30 -24.97 16.73
N LEU A 331 -1.07 -25.99 15.91
CA LEU A 331 -1.10 -27.37 16.39
C LEU A 331 0.18 -27.65 17.19
N ASP A 332 0.03 -28.25 18.37
CA ASP A 332 1.19 -28.70 19.16
C ASP A 332 1.69 -30.06 18.65
N VAL A 333 2.39 -30.00 17.53
CA VAL A 333 3.00 -31.19 16.89
C VAL A 333 4.34 -31.55 17.55
N GLN A 334 4.93 -30.65 18.33
CA GLN A 334 6.18 -30.91 19.05
C GLN A 334 5.93 -31.78 20.30
N GLY A 335 4.77 -31.65 20.93
CA GLY A 335 4.31 -32.53 22.02
C GLY A 335 4.07 -33.99 21.61
N LEU A 336 4.06 -34.31 20.31
CA LEU A 336 3.90 -35.68 19.78
C LEU A 336 5.20 -36.49 19.76
N SER A 337 6.30 -35.94 20.28
CA SER A 337 7.59 -36.63 20.37
C SER A 337 7.48 -37.85 21.30
N HIS A 338 7.25 -39.02 20.71
CA HIS A 338 7.63 -40.28 21.32
C HIS A 338 9.06 -40.62 20.89
N THR A 339 9.82 -41.26 21.76
CA THR A 339 11.15 -41.82 21.46
C THR A 339 10.99 -42.88 20.38
N THR A 340 10.93 -42.43 19.13
CA THR A 340 10.83 -43.30 17.97
C THR A 340 12.12 -43.13 17.19
N THR A 341 13.04 -44.04 17.42
CA THR A 341 14.08 -44.40 16.45
C THR A 341 13.41 -44.53 15.08
N LEU A 342 14.04 -44.00 14.03
CA LEU A 342 13.62 -44.17 12.64
C LEU A 342 13.48 -45.68 12.33
N VAL A 343 12.28 -46.26 12.50
CA VAL A 343 12.03 -47.64 12.11
C VAL A 343 11.80 -47.63 10.60
N GLY A 344 12.82 -48.02 9.83
CA GLY A 344 12.65 -48.42 8.43
C GLY A 344 12.97 -47.39 7.34
N SER A 345 13.73 -46.32 7.60
CA SER A 345 14.43 -45.62 6.50
C SER A 345 15.83 -45.17 6.91
N GLU A 346 16.86 -45.78 6.30
CA GLU A 346 18.28 -45.46 6.50
C GLU A 346 18.67 -44.06 5.99
N ILE A 347 17.74 -43.29 5.39
CA ILE A 347 18.02 -42.01 4.72
C ILE A 347 17.30 -40.87 5.44
N HIS A 348 18.09 -39.95 6.02
CA HIS A 348 17.59 -38.69 6.55
C HIS A 348 17.10 -37.77 5.42
N ARG A 349 15.80 -37.47 5.40
CA ARG A 349 15.18 -36.56 4.42
C ARG A 349 15.08 -35.15 5.00
N THR A 350 16.09 -34.33 4.71
CA THR A 350 16.12 -32.91 5.11
C THR A 350 15.66 -32.02 3.96
N ALA A 351 14.47 -31.44 4.10
CA ALA A 351 13.92 -30.45 3.18
C ALA A 351 14.63 -29.09 3.33
N LYS A 352 14.80 -28.40 2.20
CA LYS A 352 15.49 -27.11 2.06
C LYS A 352 14.50 -25.98 1.83
N PHE A 353 14.97 -24.74 1.92
CA PHE A 353 14.21 -23.57 1.47
C PHE A 353 14.19 -23.50 -0.05
N PHE A 354 13.32 -22.68 -0.60
CA PHE A 354 13.32 -22.30 -2.01
C PHE A 354 13.51 -20.80 -2.10
N ILE A 355 14.68 -20.34 -2.56
CA ILE A 355 15.02 -18.91 -2.63
C ILE A 355 15.63 -18.64 -3.99
N ALA A 356 15.14 -17.62 -4.68
CA ALA A 356 15.62 -17.24 -6.00
C ALA A 356 15.61 -18.41 -7.01
N GLY A 357 14.53 -19.19 -7.05
CA GLY A 357 14.35 -20.26 -8.04
C GLY A 357 15.18 -21.53 -7.80
N LYS A 358 15.79 -21.68 -6.61
CA LYS A 358 16.61 -22.85 -6.28
C LYS A 358 16.45 -23.26 -4.82
N GLN A 359 16.76 -24.53 -4.54
CA GLN A 359 16.83 -25.00 -3.18
C GLN A 359 18.03 -24.44 -2.42
N ALA A 360 17.79 -23.87 -1.24
CA ALA A 360 18.81 -23.24 -0.38
C ALA A 360 18.85 -23.88 1.01
N ARG A 361 20.06 -24.08 1.54
CA ARG A 361 20.24 -24.52 2.93
C ARG A 361 19.95 -23.34 3.88
N PRO A 362 19.46 -23.60 5.10
CA PRO A 362 19.34 -22.57 6.12
C PRO A 362 20.71 -21.96 6.42
N ASP A 363 20.78 -20.63 6.47
CA ASP A 363 22.03 -19.91 6.76
C ASP A 363 22.62 -20.32 8.12
N GLY A 364 21.78 -20.46 9.15
CA GLY A 364 22.21 -20.91 10.48
C GLY A 364 22.56 -22.40 10.57
N GLY A 365 22.37 -23.18 9.49
CA GLY A 365 22.59 -24.63 9.47
C GLY A 365 21.61 -25.44 10.34
N THR A 366 20.70 -24.79 11.04
CA THR A 366 19.74 -25.43 11.95
C THR A 366 18.59 -26.06 11.19
N VAL A 367 18.22 -27.27 11.61
CA VAL A 367 17.05 -28.00 11.12
C VAL A 367 16.19 -28.42 12.30
N ARG A 368 14.90 -28.63 12.06
CA ARG A 368 13.95 -29.16 13.04
C ARG A 368 13.23 -30.40 12.50
N PRO A 369 12.82 -31.33 13.37
CA PRO A 369 11.99 -32.46 12.97
C PRO A 369 10.58 -32.00 12.57
N VAL A 370 9.96 -32.79 11.70
CA VAL A 370 8.55 -32.71 11.32
C VAL A 370 7.94 -34.08 11.60
N TRP A 371 6.80 -34.09 12.28
CA TRP A 371 6.17 -35.32 12.77
C TRP A 371 4.88 -35.61 12.00
N ASN A 372 4.63 -36.89 11.78
CA ASN A 372 3.32 -37.38 11.40
C ASN A 372 2.38 -37.28 12.62
N LYS A 373 1.06 -37.27 12.38
CA LYS A 373 0.06 -37.25 13.47
C LYS A 373 0.17 -38.45 14.43
N ASP A 374 0.69 -39.58 13.97
CA ASP A 374 0.95 -40.76 14.81
C ASP A 374 2.21 -40.65 15.69
N GLY A 375 2.93 -39.53 15.62
CA GLY A 375 4.16 -39.27 16.38
C GLY A 375 5.44 -39.78 15.71
N SER A 376 5.34 -40.48 14.57
CA SER A 376 6.52 -40.92 13.82
C SER A 376 7.20 -39.76 13.09
N LEU A 377 8.52 -39.86 12.89
CA LEU A 377 9.30 -38.82 12.21
C LEU A 377 8.99 -38.83 10.70
N ALA A 378 8.41 -37.75 10.19
CA ALA A 378 8.12 -37.59 8.77
C ALA A 378 9.34 -37.13 7.96
N GLY A 379 10.20 -36.34 8.59
CA GLY A 379 11.42 -35.79 8.01
C GLY A 379 11.97 -34.62 8.83
N THR A 380 12.91 -33.88 8.27
CA THR A 380 13.45 -32.65 8.86
C THR A 380 13.33 -31.50 7.87
N VAL A 381 13.24 -30.28 8.38
CA VAL A 381 13.20 -29.06 7.57
C VAL A 381 14.14 -28.01 8.14
N GLY A 382 14.68 -27.14 7.28
CA GLY A 382 15.43 -25.97 7.74
C GLY A 382 14.63 -25.08 8.69
N GLN A 383 15.31 -24.52 9.68
CA GLN A 383 14.77 -23.48 10.56
C GLN A 383 15.30 -22.13 10.07
N GLY A 384 14.42 -21.32 9.48
CA GLY A 384 14.78 -20.03 8.91
C GLY A 384 15.21 -19.03 9.97
N ASN A 385 16.02 -18.06 9.58
CA ASN A 385 16.42 -16.95 10.43
C ASN A 385 16.27 -15.60 9.68
N ARG A 386 16.65 -14.51 10.35
CA ARG A 386 16.60 -13.15 9.78
C ARG A 386 17.39 -13.01 8.46
N LYS A 387 18.53 -13.70 8.32
CA LYS A 387 19.36 -13.62 7.10
C LYS A 387 18.75 -14.39 5.95
N ASP A 388 18.12 -15.54 6.19
CA ASP A 388 17.36 -16.26 5.17
C ASP A 388 16.22 -15.40 4.62
N LEU A 389 15.47 -14.73 5.52
CA LEU A 389 14.41 -13.80 5.12
C LEU A 389 14.95 -12.63 4.31
N ARG A 390 16.07 -12.01 4.73
CA ARG A 390 16.73 -10.95 3.96
C ARG A 390 17.09 -11.43 2.55
N ASN A 391 17.72 -12.60 2.43
CA ASN A 391 18.10 -13.17 1.13
C ASN A 391 16.87 -13.38 0.22
N ALA A 392 15.73 -13.81 0.79
CA ALA A 392 14.48 -13.96 0.05
C ALA A 392 13.88 -12.62 -0.38
N VAL A 393 13.95 -11.59 0.47
CA VAL A 393 13.48 -10.24 0.11
C VAL A 393 14.37 -9.65 -0.99
N GLU A 394 15.69 -9.75 -0.87
CA GLU A 394 16.62 -9.32 -1.92
C GLU A 394 16.37 -10.05 -3.25
N ALA A 395 16.08 -11.35 -3.20
CA ALA A 395 15.71 -12.12 -4.39
C ALA A 395 14.41 -11.63 -5.00
N ALA A 396 13.37 -11.37 -4.19
CA ALA A 396 12.09 -10.87 -4.65
C ALA A 396 12.21 -9.46 -5.27
N GLN A 397 13.01 -8.56 -4.67
CA GLN A 397 13.25 -7.22 -5.18
C GLN A 397 13.98 -7.22 -6.52
N LYS A 398 14.97 -8.11 -6.71
CA LYS A 398 15.67 -8.29 -8.00
C LYS A 398 14.75 -8.79 -9.11
N THR A 399 13.66 -9.48 -8.78
CA THR A 399 12.72 -10.08 -9.74
C THR A 399 11.52 -9.17 -10.03
N SER A 400 11.80 -7.91 -10.37
CA SER A 400 10.77 -6.95 -10.78
C SER A 400 10.07 -7.33 -12.09
N SER A 401 10.67 -8.22 -12.89
CA SER A 401 10.11 -8.74 -14.15
C SER A 401 8.75 -9.42 -13.96
N TRP A 402 8.50 -10.07 -12.81
CA TRP A 402 7.21 -10.70 -12.53
C TRP A 402 6.09 -9.66 -12.41
N SER A 403 6.32 -8.56 -11.70
CA SER A 403 5.32 -7.51 -11.53
C SER A 403 5.09 -6.68 -12.80
N LYS A 404 6.09 -6.64 -13.68
CA LYS A 404 6.00 -6.01 -15.01
C LYS A 404 5.47 -6.93 -16.11
N SER A 405 5.26 -8.22 -15.80
CA SER A 405 4.76 -9.19 -16.77
C SER A 405 3.32 -8.90 -17.17
N SER A 406 2.91 -9.38 -18.35
CA SER A 406 1.50 -9.32 -18.75
C SER A 406 0.66 -10.27 -17.90
N GLY A 407 -0.62 -9.94 -17.70
CA GLY A 407 -1.56 -10.85 -17.04
C GLY A 407 -1.63 -12.22 -17.73
N HIS A 408 -1.53 -12.24 -19.06
CA HIS A 408 -1.52 -13.47 -19.85
C HIS A 408 -0.32 -14.37 -19.51
N LEU A 409 0.89 -13.82 -19.40
CA LEU A 409 2.07 -14.61 -19.04
C LEU A 409 1.91 -15.21 -17.63
N ARG A 410 1.39 -14.42 -16.68
CA ARG A 410 1.09 -14.93 -15.34
C ARG A 410 0.04 -16.04 -15.37
N ALA A 411 -1.02 -15.87 -16.16
CA ALA A 411 -2.05 -16.88 -16.34
C ALA A 411 -1.46 -18.20 -16.87
N GLN A 412 -0.64 -18.16 -17.92
CA GLN A 412 0.02 -19.34 -18.50
C GLN A 412 0.85 -20.09 -17.47
N ILE A 413 1.71 -19.38 -16.73
CA ILE A 413 2.56 -19.97 -15.69
C ILE A 413 1.71 -20.59 -14.57
N LEU A 414 0.61 -19.95 -14.17
CA LEU A 414 -0.30 -20.51 -13.15
C LEU A 414 -1.13 -21.69 -13.68
N PHE A 415 -1.44 -21.75 -14.98
CA PHE A 415 -2.04 -22.92 -15.61
C PHE A 415 -1.07 -24.10 -15.62
N TYR A 416 0.19 -23.90 -16.02
CA TYR A 416 1.23 -24.93 -15.93
C TYR A 416 1.44 -25.41 -14.49
N PHE A 417 1.40 -24.49 -13.52
CA PHE A 417 1.42 -24.85 -12.11
C PHE A 417 0.26 -25.79 -11.74
N ALA A 418 -0.96 -25.48 -12.18
CA ALA A 418 -2.13 -26.32 -11.93
C ALA A 418 -2.02 -27.70 -12.59
N GLU A 419 -1.53 -27.78 -13.83
CA GLU A 419 -1.32 -29.02 -14.56
C GLU A 419 -0.25 -29.90 -13.91
N ASN A 420 0.92 -29.33 -13.59
CA ASN A 420 2.00 -30.02 -12.92
C ASN A 420 1.61 -30.50 -11.51
N LEU A 421 0.81 -29.71 -10.78
CA LEU A 421 0.23 -30.14 -9.51
C LEU A 421 -0.72 -31.33 -9.70
N SER A 422 -1.55 -31.28 -10.74
CA SER A 422 -2.52 -32.35 -11.06
C SER A 422 -1.84 -33.67 -11.40
N LEU A 423 -0.71 -33.64 -12.10
CA LEU A 423 0.09 -34.82 -12.41
C LEU A 423 0.63 -35.51 -11.15
N ARG A 424 0.83 -34.76 -10.06
CA ARG A 424 1.37 -35.26 -8.77
C ARG A 424 0.30 -35.46 -7.70
N ARG A 425 -0.98 -35.49 -8.10
CA ARG A 425 -2.13 -35.68 -7.20
C ARG A 425 -1.97 -36.82 -6.21
N GLN A 426 -1.72 -38.05 -6.68
CA GLN A 426 -1.65 -39.23 -5.81
C GLN A 426 -0.52 -39.14 -4.78
N GLU A 427 0.60 -38.51 -5.15
CA GLU A 427 1.72 -38.27 -4.24
C GLU A 427 1.30 -37.33 -3.09
N LEU A 428 0.62 -36.22 -3.43
CA LEU A 428 0.14 -35.25 -2.45
C LEU A 428 -0.96 -35.83 -1.56
N GLU A 429 -1.91 -36.58 -2.12
CA GLU A 429 -2.96 -37.27 -1.34
C GLU A 429 -2.34 -38.25 -0.35
N THR A 430 -1.32 -38.99 -0.76
CA THR A 430 -0.58 -39.91 0.12
C THR A 430 0.17 -39.16 1.20
N ARG A 431 0.86 -38.07 0.85
CA ARG A 431 1.58 -37.21 1.81
C ARG A 431 0.65 -36.63 2.87
N LEU A 432 -0.50 -36.11 2.46
CA LEU A 432 -1.51 -35.55 3.36
C LEU A 432 -2.01 -36.60 4.34
N GLN A 433 -2.35 -37.80 3.86
CA GLN A 433 -2.78 -38.92 4.71
C GLN A 433 -1.72 -39.31 5.75
N GLN A 434 -0.44 -39.37 5.34
CA GLN A 434 0.66 -39.69 6.25
C GLN A 434 0.86 -38.63 7.32
N LEU A 435 0.93 -37.35 6.94
CA LEU A 435 1.20 -36.26 7.88
C LEU A 435 0.02 -35.98 8.81
N LEU A 436 -1.19 -35.93 8.27
CA LEU A 436 -2.40 -35.49 8.98
C LEU A 436 -3.21 -36.66 9.57
N GLY A 437 -2.88 -37.92 9.23
CA GLY A 437 -3.69 -39.09 9.59
C GLY A 437 -5.15 -38.93 9.19
N CYS A 438 -5.42 -38.22 8.09
CA CYS A 438 -6.76 -37.96 7.57
C CYS A 438 -7.24 -39.12 6.69
N LYS A 439 -8.54 -39.17 6.41
CA LYS A 439 -9.11 -40.19 5.53
C LYS A 439 -8.77 -39.88 4.07
N SER A 440 -8.75 -40.92 3.22
CA SER A 440 -8.47 -40.78 1.79
C SER A 440 -9.39 -39.78 1.09
N ASN A 441 -10.69 -39.73 1.45
CA ASN A 441 -11.63 -38.76 0.89
C ASN A 441 -11.33 -37.31 1.32
N GLU A 442 -10.83 -37.08 2.53
CA GLU A 442 -10.45 -35.76 3.04
C GLU A 442 -9.19 -35.25 2.31
N ALA A 443 -8.19 -36.12 2.14
CA ALA A 443 -6.99 -35.80 1.38
C ALA A 443 -7.29 -35.50 -0.09
N GLN A 444 -8.14 -36.33 -0.72
CA GLN A 444 -8.61 -36.12 -2.08
C GLN A 444 -9.33 -34.76 -2.21
N GLN A 445 -10.24 -34.44 -1.29
CA GLN A 445 -10.97 -33.18 -1.29
C GLN A 445 -10.02 -31.97 -1.18
N GLU A 446 -9.00 -32.02 -0.33
CA GLU A 446 -8.02 -30.94 -0.21
C GLU A 446 -7.20 -30.74 -1.49
N VAL A 447 -6.75 -31.84 -2.13
CA VAL A 447 -6.00 -31.77 -3.39
C VAL A 447 -6.88 -31.28 -4.54
N ASP A 448 -8.11 -31.78 -4.65
CA ASP A 448 -9.09 -31.33 -5.65
C ASP A 448 -9.36 -29.83 -5.53
N SER A 449 -9.65 -29.37 -4.31
CA SER A 449 -9.93 -27.95 -4.04
C SER A 449 -8.71 -27.08 -4.34
N SER A 450 -7.50 -27.59 -4.07
CA SER A 450 -6.24 -26.90 -4.33
C SER A 450 -5.96 -26.74 -5.82
N ILE A 451 -6.14 -27.80 -6.60
CA ILE A 451 -6.01 -27.75 -8.07
C ILE A 451 -7.05 -26.79 -8.66
N GLN A 452 -8.30 -26.86 -8.19
CA GLN A 452 -9.34 -25.92 -8.60
C GLN A 452 -8.97 -24.46 -8.27
N ARG A 453 -8.35 -24.22 -7.11
CA ARG A 453 -7.85 -22.89 -6.71
C ARG A 453 -6.77 -22.38 -7.67
N CYS A 454 -5.84 -23.24 -8.10
CA CYS A 454 -4.83 -22.91 -9.09
C CYS A 454 -5.48 -22.45 -10.41
N PHE A 455 -6.41 -23.25 -10.96
CA PHE A 455 -7.13 -22.89 -12.18
C PHE A 455 -7.95 -21.61 -12.02
N HIS A 456 -8.59 -21.39 -10.86
CA HIS A 456 -9.34 -20.18 -10.57
C HIS A 456 -8.48 -18.92 -10.68
N TYR A 457 -7.32 -18.88 -10.02
CA TYR A 457 -6.46 -17.70 -10.04
C TYR A 457 -5.63 -17.57 -11.32
N ALA A 458 -5.30 -18.68 -11.99
CA ALA A 458 -4.78 -18.64 -13.35
C ALA A 458 -5.77 -17.92 -14.29
N ALA A 459 -7.06 -18.23 -14.19
CA ALA A 459 -8.10 -17.56 -14.98
C ALA A 459 -8.28 -16.08 -14.64
N TRP A 460 -8.05 -15.67 -13.39
CA TRP A 460 -8.17 -14.27 -12.95
C TRP A 460 -6.96 -13.39 -13.28
N ALA A 461 -5.78 -13.96 -13.53
CA ALA A 461 -4.53 -13.22 -13.64
C ALA A 461 -4.53 -12.12 -14.73
N ASP A 462 -5.39 -12.25 -15.75
CA ASP A 462 -5.60 -11.28 -16.83
C ASP A 462 -7.05 -10.74 -16.90
N LYS A 463 -7.90 -11.02 -15.91
CA LYS A 463 -9.33 -10.62 -15.89
C LYS A 463 -9.72 -9.75 -14.70
N PHE A 464 -8.74 -9.32 -13.91
CA PHE A 464 -8.95 -8.39 -12.80
C PHE A 464 -8.79 -6.94 -13.24
N GLU A 465 -9.70 -6.50 -14.10
CA GLU A 465 -9.69 -5.16 -14.70
C GLU A 465 -10.09 -4.08 -13.69
N GLY A 466 -9.53 -2.89 -13.88
CA GLY A 466 -9.95 -1.69 -13.16
C GLY A 466 -11.17 -1.03 -13.82
N VAL A 467 -11.62 0.06 -13.22
CA VAL A 467 -12.78 0.83 -13.69
C VAL A 467 -12.30 2.00 -14.53
N LEU A 468 -13.15 2.50 -15.42
CA LEU A 468 -12.94 3.74 -16.16
C LEU A 468 -13.94 4.78 -15.65
N HIS A 469 -13.45 5.85 -15.04
CA HIS A 469 -14.29 6.95 -14.61
C HIS A 469 -14.28 8.07 -15.65
N GLN A 470 -15.42 8.77 -15.77
CA GLN A 470 -15.61 9.93 -16.64
C GLN A 470 -16.06 11.10 -15.78
N PRO A 471 -15.15 11.75 -15.05
CA PRO A 471 -15.48 12.96 -14.31
C PRO A 471 -15.93 14.07 -15.29
N PRO A 472 -16.64 15.10 -14.80
CA PRO A 472 -16.88 16.30 -15.58
C PRO A 472 -15.54 16.91 -16.07
N GLN A 473 -15.56 17.73 -17.13
CA GLN A 473 -14.42 18.53 -17.65
C GLN A 473 -13.51 17.88 -18.72
N GLY A 474 -14.01 16.97 -19.56
CA GLY A 474 -13.21 16.47 -20.70
C GLY A 474 -11.99 15.66 -20.26
N LEU A 475 -12.14 14.91 -19.17
CA LEU A 475 -11.12 14.05 -18.59
C LEU A 475 -11.62 12.61 -18.56
N LEU A 476 -10.68 11.69 -18.71
CA LEU A 476 -10.90 10.27 -18.53
C LEU A 476 -9.97 9.77 -17.43
N VAL A 477 -10.48 8.90 -16.56
CA VAL A 477 -9.71 8.40 -15.42
C VAL A 477 -9.72 6.87 -15.39
N PRO A 478 -8.83 6.20 -16.15
CA PRO A 478 -8.57 4.79 -15.96
C PRO A 478 -7.99 4.51 -14.56
N VAL A 479 -8.61 3.55 -13.88
CA VAL A 479 -8.12 2.95 -12.64
C VAL A 479 -7.31 1.72 -13.01
N LEU A 480 -6.02 1.70 -12.67
CA LEU A 480 -5.18 0.52 -12.83
C LEU A 480 -5.13 -0.28 -11.52
N ASN A 481 -5.29 -1.59 -11.61
CA ASN A 481 -5.01 -2.50 -10.51
C ASN A 481 -3.55 -2.94 -10.59
N GLU A 482 -2.71 -2.38 -9.73
CA GLU A 482 -1.28 -2.68 -9.68
C GLU A 482 -1.00 -3.70 -8.57
N PRO A 483 0.03 -4.56 -8.70
CA PRO A 483 0.51 -5.34 -7.57
C PRO A 483 0.94 -4.41 -6.43
N LEU A 484 0.76 -4.88 -5.19
CA LEU A 484 1.39 -4.24 -4.03
C LEU A 484 2.91 -4.20 -4.18
N GLY A 485 3.47 -5.32 -4.61
CA GLY A 485 4.90 -5.49 -4.75
C GLY A 485 5.41 -6.77 -4.07
N VAL A 486 6.30 -6.62 -3.09
CA VAL A 486 6.90 -7.72 -2.34
C VAL A 486 6.07 -7.91 -1.09
N ILE A 487 5.50 -9.12 -0.93
CA ILE A 487 4.65 -9.42 0.20
C ILE A 487 5.16 -10.61 1.01
N GLY A 488 5.08 -10.49 2.33
CA GLY A 488 5.27 -11.62 3.26
C GLY A 488 3.96 -12.37 3.45
N LEU A 489 3.97 -13.70 3.40
CA LEU A 489 2.80 -14.55 3.57
C LEU A 489 3.05 -15.54 4.71
N ILE A 490 2.27 -15.47 5.79
CA ILE A 490 2.30 -16.42 6.90
C ILE A 490 1.07 -17.32 6.81
N CYS A 491 1.30 -18.61 6.56
CA CYS A 491 0.22 -19.60 6.42
C CYS A 491 -0.18 -20.22 7.77
N PRO A 492 -1.44 -20.69 7.91
CA PRO A 492 -1.88 -21.43 9.09
C PRO A 492 -1.44 -22.91 9.00
N ASP A 493 -1.77 -23.70 10.02
CA ASP A 493 -1.52 -25.15 10.03
C ASP A 493 -2.69 -25.98 9.49
N GLU A 494 -3.89 -25.40 9.44
CA GLU A 494 -5.10 -26.05 8.91
C GLU A 494 -5.08 -26.10 7.38
N ASN A 495 -5.55 -27.23 6.82
CA ASN A 495 -5.55 -27.53 5.38
C ASN A 495 -4.25 -27.09 4.69
N PRO A 496 -3.09 -27.64 5.10
CA PRO A 496 -1.77 -27.09 4.78
C PRO A 496 -1.46 -26.97 3.28
N LEU A 497 -2.11 -27.72 2.39
CA LEU A 497 -1.99 -27.53 0.95
C LEU A 497 -2.93 -26.42 0.45
N LEU A 498 -4.21 -26.53 0.81
CA LEU A 498 -5.26 -25.63 0.31
C LEU A 498 -5.10 -24.20 0.85
N SER A 499 -4.78 -24.04 2.14
CA SER A 499 -4.56 -22.72 2.75
C SER A 499 -3.32 -22.04 2.16
N PHE A 500 -2.22 -22.79 2.00
CA PHE A 500 -1.00 -22.30 1.35
C PHE A 500 -1.29 -21.74 -0.05
N LEU A 501 -1.96 -22.51 -0.89
CA LEU A 501 -2.28 -22.10 -2.26
C LEU A 501 -3.34 -20.99 -2.30
N SER A 502 -4.33 -21.01 -1.41
CA SER A 502 -5.37 -19.97 -1.35
C SER A 502 -4.80 -18.59 -0.99
N ILE A 503 -3.69 -18.55 -0.24
CA ILE A 503 -2.96 -17.32 0.11
C ILE A 503 -1.98 -16.95 -1.00
N LEU A 504 -1.22 -17.90 -1.54
CA LEU A 504 -0.16 -17.64 -2.53
C LEU A 504 -0.68 -17.24 -3.91
N LEU A 505 -1.69 -17.94 -4.42
CA LEU A 505 -2.17 -17.77 -5.79
C LEU A 505 -2.76 -16.39 -6.12
N PRO A 506 -3.61 -15.75 -5.26
CA PRO A 506 -4.08 -14.40 -5.56
C PRO A 506 -2.95 -13.38 -5.60
N SER A 507 -1.95 -13.54 -4.72
CA SER A 507 -0.73 -12.74 -4.73
C SER A 507 0.00 -12.82 -6.06
N LEU A 508 0.27 -14.06 -6.55
CA LEU A 508 0.95 -14.28 -7.82
C LEU A 508 0.12 -13.81 -9.02
N ALA A 509 -1.19 -14.06 -9.02
CA ALA A 509 -2.08 -13.65 -10.11
C ALA A 509 -2.12 -12.12 -10.28
N ALA A 510 -2.09 -11.38 -9.17
CA ALA A 510 -1.97 -9.92 -9.17
C ALA A 510 -0.58 -9.41 -9.56
N GLY A 511 0.43 -10.28 -9.65
CA GLY A 511 1.80 -9.93 -10.05
C GLY A 511 2.74 -9.61 -8.89
N ASN A 512 2.39 -9.97 -7.65
CA ASN A 512 3.28 -9.78 -6.50
C ASN A 512 4.38 -10.84 -6.44
N ARG A 513 5.47 -10.52 -5.74
CA ARG A 513 6.53 -11.48 -5.38
C ARG A 513 6.38 -11.83 -3.91
N SER A 514 6.43 -13.11 -3.59
CA SER A 514 6.02 -13.59 -2.26
C SER A 514 7.17 -14.23 -1.49
N ILE A 515 7.31 -13.85 -0.22
CA ILE A 515 8.10 -14.58 0.78
C ILE A 515 7.11 -15.34 1.64
N VAL A 516 7.10 -16.66 1.53
CA VAL A 516 6.08 -17.52 2.13
C VAL A 516 6.68 -18.33 3.28
N ILE A 517 6.06 -18.20 4.44
CA ILE A 517 6.27 -19.05 5.59
C ILE A 517 5.12 -20.06 5.60
N PRO A 518 5.37 -21.35 5.25
CA PRO A 518 4.33 -22.36 5.18
C PRO A 518 3.85 -22.75 6.60
N SER A 519 2.93 -23.72 6.66
CA SER A 519 2.53 -24.33 7.94
C SER A 519 3.76 -24.65 8.80
N HIS A 520 3.72 -24.22 10.06
CA HIS A 520 4.75 -24.55 11.03
C HIS A 520 4.73 -26.05 11.33
N SER A 521 3.53 -26.62 11.42
CA SER A 521 3.30 -28.02 11.75
C SER A 521 3.61 -28.97 10.59
N TYR A 522 3.18 -28.63 9.37
CA TYR A 522 3.26 -29.50 8.20
C TYR A 522 3.97 -28.83 7.00
N PRO A 523 5.21 -28.32 7.16
CA PRO A 523 5.91 -27.56 6.11
C PRO A 523 6.28 -28.42 4.89
N LEU A 524 6.45 -29.74 5.09
CA LEU A 524 6.87 -30.68 4.03
C LEU A 524 5.92 -30.69 2.83
N ILE A 525 4.64 -30.39 3.04
CA ILE A 525 3.65 -30.30 1.96
C ILE A 525 4.00 -29.15 1.01
N ALA A 526 4.36 -27.98 1.54
CA ALA A 526 4.83 -26.87 0.73
C ALA A 526 6.20 -27.15 0.09
N ASN A 527 7.07 -27.90 0.77
CA ASN A 527 8.35 -28.32 0.19
C ASN A 527 8.18 -29.25 -1.02
N ASP A 528 7.20 -30.15 -1.00
CA ASP A 528 6.92 -31.04 -2.14
C ASP A 528 6.45 -30.25 -3.38
N LEU A 529 5.91 -29.04 -3.18
CA LEU A 529 5.55 -28.11 -4.26
C LEU A 529 6.75 -27.42 -4.90
N ILE A 530 7.96 -27.48 -4.33
CA ILE A 530 9.16 -26.85 -4.92
C ILE A 530 9.41 -27.37 -6.34
N GLN A 531 9.32 -28.69 -6.54
CA GLN A 531 9.47 -29.27 -7.87
C GLN A 531 8.33 -28.81 -8.80
N VAL A 532 7.10 -28.63 -8.30
CA VAL A 532 6.00 -28.08 -9.11
C VAL A 532 6.33 -26.65 -9.54
N MET A 533 6.87 -25.82 -8.63
CA MET A 533 7.30 -24.46 -8.95
C MET A 533 8.42 -24.45 -10.00
N GLU A 534 9.42 -25.31 -9.85
CA GLU A 534 10.56 -25.43 -10.78
C GLU A 534 10.13 -25.92 -12.17
N THR A 535 9.17 -26.86 -12.23
CA THR A 535 8.67 -27.43 -13.50
C THR A 535 7.61 -26.57 -14.18
N SER A 536 7.15 -25.50 -13.55
CA SER A 536 6.12 -24.58 -14.08
C SER A 536 6.70 -23.24 -14.54
N ASP A 537 8.02 -23.14 -14.68
CA ASP A 537 8.72 -21.93 -15.14
C ASP A 537 8.41 -20.67 -14.34
N LEU A 538 8.16 -20.80 -13.03
CA LEU A 538 8.02 -19.64 -12.14
C LEU A 538 9.35 -18.87 -12.10
N PRO A 539 9.36 -17.55 -12.38
CA PRO A 539 10.59 -16.77 -12.34
C PRO A 539 11.28 -16.85 -10.99
N ALA A 540 12.60 -17.01 -11.02
CA ALA A 540 13.43 -17.06 -9.83
C ALA A 540 13.18 -15.85 -8.92
N GLY A 541 12.65 -16.07 -7.71
CA GLY A 541 12.34 -15.00 -6.75
C GLY A 541 10.89 -14.53 -6.75
N ALA A 542 10.03 -14.98 -7.67
CA ALA A 542 8.59 -14.72 -7.62
C ALA A 542 7.94 -15.41 -6.40
N VAL A 543 8.42 -16.61 -6.04
CA VAL A 543 8.07 -17.33 -4.81
C VAL A 543 9.36 -17.67 -4.07
N ASN A 544 9.41 -17.35 -2.78
CA ASN A 544 10.51 -17.73 -1.89
C ASN A 544 9.91 -18.42 -0.67
N LEU A 545 10.16 -19.72 -0.50
CA LEU A 545 9.62 -20.56 0.57
C LEU A 545 10.65 -20.74 1.69
N ILE A 546 10.35 -20.25 2.89
CA ILE A 546 11.21 -20.39 4.06
C ILE A 546 10.41 -21.01 5.20
N SER A 547 10.81 -22.19 5.66
CA SER A 547 10.21 -22.81 6.84
C SER A 547 10.84 -22.25 8.12
N GLY A 548 10.04 -22.02 9.16
CA GLY A 548 10.53 -21.48 10.43
C GLY A 548 9.45 -21.41 11.49
N ASN A 549 9.76 -20.76 12.61
CA ASN A 549 8.78 -20.40 13.65
C ASN A 549 8.06 -19.10 13.22
N PRO A 550 6.74 -19.11 12.97
CA PRO A 550 6.00 -17.93 12.54
C PRO A 550 6.18 -16.72 13.46
N ALA A 551 6.21 -16.93 14.78
CA ALA A 551 6.35 -15.84 15.76
C ALA A 551 7.70 -15.11 15.60
N GLU A 552 8.78 -15.83 15.33
CA GLU A 552 10.11 -15.25 15.07
C GLU A 552 10.21 -14.64 13.66
N MET A 553 9.63 -15.30 12.65
CA MET A 553 9.67 -14.80 11.28
C MET A 553 8.89 -13.49 11.12
N ILE A 554 7.75 -13.35 11.80
CA ILE A 554 6.93 -12.13 11.80
C ILE A 554 7.73 -10.93 12.33
N GLN A 555 8.55 -11.11 13.37
CA GLN A 555 9.38 -10.02 13.90
C GLN A 555 10.27 -9.40 12.82
N THR A 556 10.80 -10.24 11.94
CA THR A 556 11.65 -9.78 10.84
C THR A 556 10.82 -9.24 9.69
N LEU A 557 9.83 -10.00 9.19
CA LEU A 557 9.08 -9.62 7.98
C LEU A 557 8.20 -8.39 8.19
N ALA A 558 7.49 -8.29 9.32
CA ALA A 558 6.61 -7.17 9.58
C ALA A 558 7.39 -5.85 9.77
N ALA A 559 8.59 -5.90 10.33
CA ALA A 559 9.46 -4.74 10.49
C ALA A 559 10.27 -4.38 9.23
N HIS A 560 10.45 -5.33 8.30
CA HIS A 560 11.29 -5.14 7.11
C HIS A 560 10.80 -3.99 6.23
N GLU A 561 11.67 -3.05 5.87
CA GLU A 561 11.29 -1.84 5.14
C GLU A 561 11.08 -2.08 3.64
N ASP A 562 11.79 -3.06 3.05
CA ASP A 562 11.59 -3.47 1.65
C ASP A 562 10.42 -4.46 1.41
N LEU A 563 9.43 -4.51 2.32
CA LEU A 563 8.17 -5.21 2.11
C LEU A 563 7.02 -4.22 1.98
N ASP A 564 6.22 -4.40 0.94
CA ASP A 564 5.06 -3.54 0.63
C ASP A 564 3.79 -4.00 1.38
N GLY A 565 3.75 -5.28 1.79
CA GLY A 565 2.66 -5.85 2.57
C GLY A 565 3.03 -7.13 3.31
N ILE A 566 2.21 -7.49 4.29
CA ILE A 566 2.30 -8.79 4.97
C ILE A 566 0.90 -9.35 5.22
N TRP A 567 0.70 -10.61 4.86
CA TRP A 567 -0.51 -11.35 5.17
C TRP A 567 -0.26 -12.35 6.27
N VAL A 568 -1.06 -12.30 7.32
CA VAL A 568 -0.91 -13.17 8.50
C VAL A 568 -2.19 -13.96 8.71
N PHE A 569 -2.15 -15.23 8.31
CA PHE A 569 -3.18 -16.22 8.61
C PHE A 569 -2.68 -17.09 9.75
N GLY A 570 -2.91 -16.60 10.97
CA GLY A 570 -2.24 -17.08 12.16
C GLY A 570 -3.06 -16.92 13.42
N THR A 571 -2.41 -16.98 14.58
CA THR A 571 -3.05 -16.72 15.87
C THR A 571 -3.35 -15.22 16.04
N ALA A 572 -4.22 -14.87 16.97
CA ALA A 572 -4.51 -13.46 17.28
C ALA A 572 -3.25 -12.69 17.74
N GLU A 573 -2.33 -13.37 18.42
CA GLU A 573 -1.05 -12.78 18.85
C GLU A 573 -0.12 -12.52 17.66
N GLU A 574 -0.01 -13.47 16.73
CA GLU A 574 0.80 -13.32 15.51
C GLU A 574 0.30 -12.14 14.65
N VAL A 575 -1.03 -12.03 14.47
CA VAL A 575 -1.65 -10.90 13.74
C VAL A 575 -1.34 -9.59 14.43
N ARG A 576 -1.63 -9.48 15.74
CA ARG A 576 -1.36 -8.29 16.54
C ARG A 576 0.11 -7.86 16.45
N HIS A 577 1.03 -8.81 16.59
CA HIS A 577 2.46 -8.54 16.53
C HIS A 577 2.87 -7.97 15.16
N ALA A 578 2.35 -8.53 14.07
CA ALA A 578 2.56 -7.99 12.73
C ALA A 578 1.96 -6.57 12.59
N LYS A 579 0.81 -6.30 13.22
CA LYS A 579 0.19 -4.98 13.20
C LYS A 579 1.01 -3.90 13.90
N HIS A 580 1.63 -4.23 15.04
CA HIS A 580 2.53 -3.33 15.78
C HIS A 580 3.81 -3.02 15.01
N LEU A 581 4.42 -4.04 14.40
CA LEU A 581 5.70 -3.88 13.70
C LEU A 581 5.57 -3.27 12.30
N SER A 582 4.37 -3.23 11.72
CA SER A 582 4.15 -2.65 10.39
C SER A 582 4.27 -1.11 10.35
N THR A 583 4.55 -0.46 11.48
CA THR A 583 4.64 1.00 11.60
C THR A 583 5.92 1.56 10.99
N SER A 584 6.95 0.74 10.75
CA SER A 584 8.22 1.19 10.17
C SER A 584 8.03 1.93 8.85
N ASN A 585 7.35 1.29 7.89
CA ASN A 585 7.06 1.84 6.55
C ASN A 585 5.55 1.90 6.23
N LEU A 586 4.67 1.67 7.23
CA LEU A 586 3.21 1.61 7.07
C LEU A 586 2.69 0.57 6.07
N LYS A 587 3.46 -0.50 5.80
CA LYS A 587 3.03 -1.62 4.94
C LYS A 587 1.65 -2.14 5.32
N ARG A 588 0.89 -2.57 4.32
CA ARG A 588 -0.45 -3.13 4.53
C ARG A 588 -0.36 -4.48 5.24
N VAL A 589 -1.14 -4.63 6.31
CA VAL A 589 -1.31 -5.91 7.01
C VAL A 589 -2.72 -6.42 6.76
N TRP A 590 -2.84 -7.65 6.30
CA TRP A 590 -4.13 -8.31 6.11
C TRP A 590 -4.08 -9.75 6.64
N GLY A 591 -5.20 -10.36 6.97
CA GLY A 591 -5.18 -11.70 7.55
C GLY A 591 -6.53 -12.18 8.05
N ASN A 592 -6.47 -13.19 8.91
CA ASN A 592 -7.64 -13.84 9.49
C ASN A 592 -8.10 -13.21 10.82
N GLU A 593 -7.47 -12.13 11.28
CA GLU A 593 -7.72 -11.53 12.61
C GLU A 593 -7.68 -12.57 13.76
N GLY A 594 -6.81 -13.59 13.62
CA GLY A 594 -6.69 -14.67 14.60
C GLY A 594 -7.79 -15.73 14.56
N GLN A 595 -8.64 -15.73 13.55
CA GLN A 595 -9.78 -16.65 13.41
C GLN A 595 -9.47 -17.84 12.47
N VAL A 596 -10.08 -18.98 12.74
CA VAL A 596 -10.05 -20.14 11.82
C VAL A 596 -10.77 -19.79 10.53
N VAL A 597 -10.17 -20.13 9.40
CA VAL A 597 -10.71 -19.90 8.06
C VAL A 597 -11.28 -21.22 7.52
N ASP A 598 -12.52 -21.18 7.04
CA ASP A 598 -13.07 -22.25 6.21
C ASP A 598 -12.53 -22.13 4.78
N TRP A 599 -11.45 -22.84 4.50
CA TRP A 599 -10.77 -22.80 3.20
C TRP A 599 -11.59 -23.40 2.04
N TYR A 600 -12.62 -24.20 2.35
CA TYR A 600 -13.54 -24.74 1.36
C TYR A 600 -14.69 -23.78 1.03
N SER A 601 -14.88 -22.74 1.84
CA SER A 601 -15.87 -21.69 1.57
C SER A 601 -15.57 -20.99 0.24
N PRO A 602 -16.59 -20.70 -0.58
CA PRO A 602 -16.44 -19.84 -1.76
C PRO A 602 -15.86 -18.45 -1.42
N ALA A 603 -16.01 -17.98 -0.17
CA ALA A 603 -15.46 -16.71 0.31
C ALA A 603 -13.95 -16.75 0.60
N ALA A 604 -13.33 -17.94 0.63
CA ALA A 604 -11.88 -18.08 0.76
C ALA A 604 -11.12 -17.80 -0.56
N GLN A 605 -11.83 -17.43 -1.63
CA GLN A 605 -11.26 -16.96 -2.90
C GLN A 605 -12.06 -15.79 -3.47
N GLY A 606 -11.55 -15.19 -4.54
CA GLY A 606 -12.29 -14.24 -5.37
C GLY A 606 -11.75 -12.82 -5.34
N ARG A 607 -12.58 -11.85 -5.72
CA ARG A 607 -12.15 -10.47 -5.98
C ARG A 607 -11.60 -9.76 -4.74
N GLU A 608 -12.06 -10.10 -3.54
CA GLU A 608 -11.51 -9.51 -2.30
C GLU A 608 -10.02 -9.88 -2.11
N TRP A 609 -9.66 -11.13 -2.38
CA TRP A 609 -8.28 -11.60 -2.26
C TRP A 609 -7.37 -10.90 -3.28
N LEU A 610 -7.85 -10.70 -4.50
CA LEU A 610 -7.14 -9.92 -5.53
C LEU A 610 -7.03 -8.45 -5.13
N ARG A 611 -8.10 -7.85 -4.57
CA ARG A 611 -8.07 -6.47 -4.05
C ARG A 611 -7.07 -6.30 -2.90
N GLN A 612 -6.94 -7.30 -2.04
CA GLN A 612 -5.93 -7.27 -0.98
C GLN A 612 -4.51 -7.46 -1.52
N ALA A 613 -4.36 -8.09 -2.69
CA ALA A 613 -3.10 -8.29 -3.41
C ALA A 613 -2.77 -7.14 -4.37
N SER A 614 -3.65 -6.16 -4.51
CA SER A 614 -3.50 -5.05 -5.43
C SER A 614 -3.70 -3.70 -4.76
N GLN A 615 -3.29 -2.66 -5.47
CA GLN A 615 -3.56 -1.26 -5.15
C GLN A 615 -4.06 -0.54 -6.39
N SER A 616 -4.93 0.44 -6.19
CA SER A 616 -5.56 1.17 -7.30
C SER A 616 -4.79 2.45 -7.61
N LYS A 617 -4.39 2.63 -8.86
CA LYS A 617 -3.83 3.89 -9.39
C LYS A 617 -4.84 4.58 -10.29
N ASN A 618 -5.10 5.86 -10.06
CA ASN A 618 -5.99 6.64 -10.92
C ASN A 618 -5.15 7.55 -11.80
N ILE A 619 -5.21 7.33 -13.10
CA ILE A 619 -4.48 8.15 -14.08
C ILE A 619 -5.49 9.07 -14.76
N TRP A 620 -5.34 10.37 -14.60
CA TRP A 620 -6.18 11.38 -15.22
C TRP A 620 -5.57 11.79 -16.55
N ILE A 621 -6.32 11.62 -17.63
CA ILE A 621 -5.87 11.97 -18.98
C ILE A 621 -6.88 12.92 -19.66
N PRO A 622 -6.40 13.91 -20.43
CA PRO A 622 -7.25 14.69 -21.31
C PRO A 622 -8.03 13.78 -22.26
N PHE A 623 -9.33 14.03 -22.43
CA PHE A 623 -10.19 13.22 -23.28
C PHE A 623 -11.38 14.02 -23.83
N GLY A 624 -11.41 14.16 -25.16
CA GLY A 624 -12.51 14.80 -25.88
C GLY A 624 -12.54 16.31 -25.66
N GLU A 625 -11.88 17.04 -26.56
CA GLU A 625 -12.25 18.43 -26.87
C GLU A 625 -13.60 18.48 -27.59
#